data_AF-A0A2X3EQM5-F1
#
_entry.id   AF-A0A2X3EQM5-F1
#
_cell.length_a   1.000
_cell.length_b   1.000
_cell.length_c   1.000
_cell.angle_alpha   90.00
_cell.angle_beta   90.00
_cell.angle_gamma   90.00
#
_symmetry.space_group_name_H-M   'P 1'
#
loop_
_entity.id
_entity.type
_entity.pdbx_description
1 polymer ?
#
loop_
_entity_poly.entity_id
_entity_poly.type
_entity_poly.pdbx_seq_one_letter_code
_entity_poly.pdbx_strand_id
1 'polypeptide(L)' 'MQALKIAVIGGGSSYTPELIEGIIVRYEQLPVTELALVDVESGGTRWRSSPR' A
#
# COMPACT_ATOMS: atom_id res chain seq x y z
N MET A 1 2.29 24.47 -7.27
CA MET A 1 2.12 23.08 -7.73
C MET A 1 1.17 22.39 -6.76
N GLN A 2 0.17 21.65 -7.24
CA GLN A 2 -0.74 20.94 -6.36
C GLN A 2 -0.04 19.70 -5.82
N ALA A 3 0.15 19.68 -4.51
CA ALA A 3 0.70 18.57 -3.75
C ALA A 3 -0.28 17.39 -3.79
N LEU A 4 0.13 16.24 -4.34
CA LEU A 4 -0.74 15.07 -4.42
C LEU A 4 -0.59 14.21 -3.16
N LYS A 5 -1.73 13.83 -2.56
CA LYS A 5 -1.80 12.91 -1.42
C LYS A 5 -2.41 11.58 -1.87
N ILE A 6 -1.72 10.48 -1.61
CA ILE A 6 -2.16 9.13 -1.97
C ILE A 6 -2.35 8.30 -0.71
N ALA A 7 -3.48 7.60 -0.62
CA ALA A 7 -3.72 6.58 0.41
C ALA A 7 -3.82 5.20 -0.24
N VAL A 8 -2.98 4.27 0.19
CA VAL A 8 -2.98 2.85 -0.23
C VAL A 8 -3.64 2.04 0.87
N ILE A 9 -4.73 1.35 0.55
CA ILE A 9 -5.46 0.47 1.48
C ILE A 9 -5.02 -0.97 1.20
N GLY A 10 -4.54 -1.68 2.22
CA GLY A 10 -3.91 -3.00 2.10
C GLY A 10 -2.38 -2.93 1.98
N GLY A 11 -1.73 -2.12 2.81
CA GLY A 11 -0.28 -1.90 2.79
C GLY A 11 0.61 -3.12 3.09
N GLY A 12 0.04 -4.20 3.64
CA GLY A 12 0.71 -5.48 3.89
C GLY A 12 0.65 -6.46 2.71
N SER A 13 0.15 -6.01 1.57
CA SER A 13 0.20 -6.77 0.32
C SER A 13 1.64 -6.89 -0.17
N SER A 14 1.99 -8.06 -0.72
CA SER A 14 3.30 -8.26 -1.36
C SER A 14 3.56 -7.33 -2.54
N TYR A 15 2.53 -6.63 -3.05
CA TYR A 15 2.61 -5.70 -4.20
C TYR A 15 2.81 -4.23 -3.82
N THR A 16 2.74 -3.91 -2.52
CA THR A 16 2.96 -2.55 -2.02
C THR A 16 4.37 -2.01 -2.31
N PRO A 17 5.45 -2.80 -2.22
CA PRO A 17 6.80 -2.34 -2.56
C PRO A 17 6.94 -1.85 -4.00
N GLU A 18 6.46 -2.62 -4.98
CA GLU A 18 6.57 -2.29 -6.40
C GLU A 18 5.73 -1.06 -6.77
N LEU A 19 4.58 -0.88 -6.11
CA LEU A 19 3.74 0.31 -6.28
C LEU A 19 4.47 1.57 -5.81
N ILE A 20 5.12 1.51 -4.64
CA ILE A 20 5.88 2.64 -4.08
C ILE A 20 7.07 2.97 -4.97
N GLU A 21 7.80 1.95 -5.44
CA GLU A 21 8.93 2.14 -6.35
C GLU A 21 8.49 2.82 -7.65
N GLY A 22 7.34 2.40 -8.22
CA GLY A 22 6.77 3.02 -9.40
C GLY A 22 6.42 4.51 -9.22
N ILE A 23 5.96 4.90 -8.03
CA ILE A 23 5.66 6.29 -7.66
C ILE A 23 6.96 7.10 -7.54
N ILE A 24 7.99 6.54 -6.90
CA ILE A 24 9.29 7.21 -6.73
C ILE A 24 9.94 7.48 -8.10
N VAL A 25 9.99 6.48 -8.98
CA VAL A 25 10.57 6.61 -10.33
C VAL A 25 9.84 7.67 -11.17
N ARG A 26 8.55 7.91 -10.91
CA ARG A 26 7.70 8.83 -11.67
C ARG A 26 7.38 10.12 -10.92
N TYR A 27 8.12 10.45 -9.87
CA TYR A 27 7.87 11.65 -9.05
C TYR A 27 7.80 12.95 -9.87
N GLU A 28 8.64 13.08 -10.90
CA GLU A 28 8.64 14.23 -11.82
C GLU A 28 7.32 14.40 -12.58
N GLN A 29 6.64 13.30 -12.88
CA GLN A 29 5.34 13.29 -13.58
C GLN A 29 4.16 13.31 -12.60
N LEU A 30 4.36 12.76 -11.41
CA LEU A 30 3.36 12.65 -10.35
C LEU A 30 3.98 13.09 -9.01
N PRO A 31 3.96 14.40 -8.70
CA PRO A 31 4.57 14.93 -7.48
C PRO A 31 3.72 14.60 -6.25
N VAL A 32 3.92 13.38 -5.73
CA VAL A 32 3.27 12.88 -4.52
C VAL A 32 4.05 13.36 -3.30
N THR A 33 3.43 14.23 -2.50
CA THR A 33 4.07 14.80 -1.30
C THR A 33 3.73 14.03 -0.03
N GLU A 34 2.67 13.22 -0.07
CA GLU A 34 2.21 12.46 1.08
C GLU A 34 1.65 11.10 0.65
N LEU A 35 2.16 10.03 1.26
CA LEU A 35 1.74 8.66 1.04
C LEU A 35 1.30 8.05 2.38
N ALA A 36 0.05 7.63 2.47
CA ALA A 36 -0.47 6.90 3.63
C ALA A 36 -0.65 5.41 3.26
N LEU A 37 0.03 4.52 3.97
CA LEU A 37 -0.20 3.08 3.89
C LEU A 37 -1.15 2.70 5.01
N VAL A 38 -2.38 2.37 4.65
CA VAL A 38 -3.40 1.89 5.57
C VAL A 38 -3.49 0.39 5.40
N ASP A 39 -3.40 -0.35 6.49
CA ASP A 39 -3.76 -1.76 6.50
C ASP A 39 -4.74 -2.02 7.63
N VAL A 40 -5.61 -3.00 7.43
CA VAL A 40 -6.36 -3.57 8.54
C VAL A 40 -5.41 -4.49 9.29
N GLU A 41 -5.42 -4.44 10.62
CA GLU A 41 -4.62 -5.31 11.46
C GLU A 41 -4.73 -6.73 10.91
N SER A 42 -3.58 -7.35 10.57
CA SER A 42 -3.54 -8.66 9.92
C SER A 42 -4.43 -9.59 10.72
N GLY A 43 -5.61 -9.90 10.18
CA GLY A 43 -6.59 -10.71 10.88
C GLY A 43 -5.86 -11.94 11.40
N GLY A 44 -5.71 -12.01 12.73
CA GLY A 44 -5.08 -13.10 13.46
C GLY A 44 -5.93 -14.36 13.36
N THR A 45 -6.34 -14.73 12.15
CA THR A 45 -6.95 -16.00 11.80
C THR A 45 -6.71 -16.19 10.32
N ARG A 46 -5.47 -16.55 10.01
CA ARG A 46 -5.25 -17.65 9.07
C ARG A 46 -6.29 -18.71 9.42
N TRP A 47 -7.33 -18.87 8.61
CA TRP A 47 -8.24 -20.02 8.65
C TRP A 47 -7.41 -21.28 8.33
N ARG A 48 -6.56 -21.67 9.28
CA ARG A 48 -5.90 -22.96 9.38
C ARG A 48 -6.46 -23.64 10.62
N SER A 49 -7.66 -24.17 10.45
CA SER A 49 -8.09 -25.45 11.01
C SER A 49 -9.61 -25.56 10.90
N SER A 50 -10.11 -26.38 9.98
CA SER A 50 -10.45 -27.75 10.39
C SER A 50 -10.79 -28.61 9.16
N PRO A 51 -10.21 -29.80 9.01
CA PRO A 51 -10.68 -30.79 8.05
C PRO A 51 -12.03 -31.33 8.56
N ARG A 52 -13.08 -31.13 7.76
CA ARG A 52 -14.22 -32.05 7.70
C ARG A 52 -14.67 -32.14 6.25
#